data_AF-A0A5P8VZZ1-F1
#
_entry.id   AF-A0A5P8VZZ1-F1
#
_cell.length_a   1.000
_cell.length_b   1.000
_cell.length_c   1.000
_cell.angle_alpha   90.00
_cell.angle_beta   90.00
_cell.angle_gamma   90.00
#
_symmetry.space_group_name_H-M   'P 1'
#
loop_
_entity.id
_entity.type
_entity.pdbx_description
1 polymer ?
#
loop_
_entity_poly.entity_id
_entity_poly.type
_entity_poly.pdbx_seq_one_letter_code
_entity_poly.pdbx_strand_id
1 'polypeptide(L)' 'MDRYAQVPVSTEAIIWADIIFVMEKSHKNKLSKNFQPFLKDKKIICLDIPDEYEYMEPALIELLKHKVLPILKIKK' A
#
# COMPACT_ATOMS: atom_id res chain seq x y z
N MET A 1 -11.92 -7.37 -1.81
CA MET A 1 -11.18 -6.58 -2.83
C MET A 1 -12.03 -5.39 -3.23
N ASP A 2 -11.45 -4.21 -3.44
CA ASP A 2 -12.27 -3.01 -3.65
C ASP A 2 -12.96 -3.02 -5.01
N ARG A 3 -14.28 -2.84 -5.02
CA ARG A 3 -15.11 -3.04 -6.22
C ARG A 3 -15.03 -1.87 -7.19
N TYR A 4 -14.48 -0.74 -6.76
CA TYR A 4 -14.39 0.50 -7.53
C TYR A 4 -12.95 0.84 -7.92
N ALA A 5 -11.98 -0.05 -7.63
CA ALA A 5 -10.60 0.15 -8.06
C ALA A 5 -10.51 0.08 -9.60
N GLN A 6 -9.94 1.11 -10.22
CA GLN A 6 -9.65 1.09 -11.66
C GLN A 6 -8.73 -0.06 -12.04
N VAL A 7 -7.78 -0.39 -11.16
CA VAL A 7 -6.91 -1.56 -11.28
C VAL A 7 -7.02 -2.37 -9.98
N PRO A 8 -7.69 -3.53 -10.00
CA PRO A 8 -7.70 -4.41 -8.84
C PRO A 8 -6.29 -4.98 -8.60
N VAL A 9 -5.91 -5.18 -7.34
CA VAL A 9 -4.69 -5.95 -7.00
C VAL A 9 -4.75 -7.33 -7.68
N SER A 10 -3.61 -7.92 -8.01
CA SER A 10 -3.59 -9.28 -8.54
C SER A 10 -2.53 -10.09 -7.82
N THR A 11 -2.65 -11.41 -7.95
CA THR A 11 -1.65 -12.34 -7.41
C THR A 11 -0.29 -12.08 -8.04
N GLU A 12 -0.24 -11.81 -9.35
CA GLU A 12 0.98 -11.51 -10.10
C GLU A 12 1.66 -10.24 -9.56
N ALA A 13 0.88 -9.19 -9.31
CA ALA A 13 1.39 -7.95 -8.72
C ALA A 13 2.00 -8.18 -7.32
N ILE A 14 1.34 -9.00 -6.49
CA ILE A 14 1.84 -9.36 -5.16
C ILE A 14 3.14 -10.16 -5.25
N ILE A 15 3.20 -11.15 -6.15
CA ILE A 15 4.39 -12.00 -6.33
C ILE A 15 5.58 -11.16 -6.82
N TRP A 16 5.35 -10.17 -7.68
CA TRP A 16 6.41 -9.32 -8.20
C TRP A 16 6.93 -8.29 -7.17
N ALA A 17 6.07 -7.80 -6.27
CA ALA A 17 6.44 -6.74 -5.34
C ALA A 17 7.45 -7.19 -4.27
N ASP A 18 8.51 -6.41 -4.05
CA ASP A 18 9.41 -6.57 -2.89
C ASP A 18 8.77 -6.03 -1.59
N ILE A 19 8.06 -4.91 -1.71
CA ILE A 19 7.39 -4.22 -0.60
C ILE A 19 6.01 -3.78 -1.06
N ILE A 20 5.01 -4.01 -0.21
CA ILE A 20 3.62 -3.60 -0.44
C ILE A 20 3.26 -2.55 0.60
N PHE A 21 3.01 -1.32 0.16
CA PHE A 21 2.46 -0.27 1.02
C PHE A 21 0.95 -0.26 0.93
N VAL A 22 0.28 -0.12 2.07
CA VAL A 22 -1.17 0.08 2.14
C VAL A 22 -1.49 1.31 2.96
N MET A 23 -2.52 2.06 2.57
CA MET A 23 -2.90 3.28 3.27
C MET A 23 -3.41 2.98 4.68
N GLU A 24 -4.37 2.06 4.80
CA GLU A 24 -5.05 1.77 6.06
C GLU A 24 -4.93 0.30 6.49
N LYS A 25 -5.23 0.04 7.77
CA LYS A 25 -5.29 -1.33 8.32
C LYS A 25 -6.35 -2.18 7.62
N SER A 26 -7.45 -1.56 7.21
CA SER A 26 -8.53 -2.20 6.44
C SER A 26 -8.00 -2.84 5.14
N HIS A 27 -7.10 -2.15 4.42
CA HIS A 27 -6.43 -2.65 3.22
C HIS A 27 -5.53 -3.85 3.52
N LYS A 28 -4.74 -3.81 4.62
CA LYS A 28 -3.93 -4.96 5.05
C LYS A 28 -4.80 -6.19 5.37
N ASN A 29 -5.93 -5.98 6.03
CA ASN A 29 -6.87 -7.05 6.35
C ASN A 29 -7.51 -7.63 5.08
N LYS A 30 -7.91 -6.77 4.13
CA LYS A 30 -8.40 -7.20 2.80
C LYS A 30 -7.34 -8.03 2.06
N LEU A 31 -6.07 -7.61 2.04
CA LEU A 31 -4.98 -8.39 1.43
C LEU A 31 -4.82 -9.74 2.12
N SER A 32 -4.70 -9.75 3.45
CA SER A 32 -4.51 -10.97 4.23
C SER A 32 -5.65 -11.95 4.04
N LYS A 33 -6.90 -11.49 3.95
CA LYS A 33 -8.06 -12.36 3.75
C LYS A 33 -8.10 -13.00 2.35
N ASN A 34 -7.72 -12.26 1.31
CA ASN A 34 -7.90 -12.71 -0.08
C ASN A 34 -6.63 -13.32 -0.71
N PHE A 35 -5.44 -13.03 -0.16
CA PHE A 35 -4.16 -13.39 -0.78
C PHE A 35 -3.17 -14.04 0.20
N GLN A 36 -3.64 -14.54 1.35
CA GLN A 36 -2.80 -15.10 2.42
C GLN A 36 -1.63 -15.97 1.93
N PRO A 37 -1.81 -16.92 1.00
CA PRO A 37 -0.72 -17.80 0.55
C PRO A 37 0.42 -17.06 -0.14
N PHE A 38 0.11 -15.95 -0.82
CA PHE A 38 1.06 -15.16 -1.62
C PHE A 38 1.79 -14.08 -0.80
N LEU A 39 1.39 -13.87 0.45
CA LEU A 39 1.92 -12.81 1.31
C LEU A 39 3.04 -13.27 2.25
N LYS A 40 3.31 -14.58 2.33
CA LYS A 40 4.20 -15.18 3.35
C LYS A 40 5.58 -14.52 3.42
N ASP A 41 6.16 -14.21 2.26
CA ASP A 41 7.51 -13.64 2.16
C ASP A 41 7.49 -12.16 1.75
N LYS A 42 6.32 -11.50 1.85
CA LYS A 42 6.14 -10.12 1.40
C LYS A 42 6.18 -9.14 2.56
N LYS A 43 6.95 -8.06 2.39
CA LYS A 43 7.00 -6.97 3.35
C LYS A 43 5.79 -6.05 3.15
N ILE A 44 4.78 -6.18 4.02
CA ILE A 44 3.58 -5.35 3.97
C ILE A 44 3.65 -4.27 5.06
N ILE A 45 3.54 -3.01 4.64
CA ILE A 45 3.63 -1.84 5.53
C ILE A 45 2.36 -1.02 5.42
N CYS A 46 1.71 -0.78 6.56
CA CYS A 46 0.58 0.12 6.64
C CYS A 46 1.08 1.52 6.99
N LEU A 47 0.68 2.52 6.20
CA LEU A 47 1.08 3.91 6.38
C LEU A 47 0.21 4.65 7.40
N ASP A 48 -0.95 4.08 7.75
CA ASP A 48 -1.96 4.67 8.65
C ASP A 48 -2.38 6.06 8.14
N ILE A 49 -2.70 6.12 6.84
CA ILE A 49 -3.20 7.33 6.15
C ILE A 49 -4.67 7.08 5.81
N PRO A 50 -5.61 7.90 6.30
CA PRO A 50 -7.02 7.78 5.97
C PRO A 50 -7.32 8.25 4.54
N ASP A 51 -8.41 7.75 3.97
CA ASP A 51 -8.91 8.12 2.64
C ASP A 51 -9.69 9.45 2.67
N GLU A 52 -9.00 10.53 3.06
CA GLU A 52 -9.56 11.87 3.25
C GLU A 52 -8.92 12.92 2.33
N TYR A 53 -8.09 12.47 1.39
CA TYR A 53 -7.30 13.34 0.51
C TYR A 53 -7.81 13.26 -0.92
N GLU A 54 -7.82 14.40 -1.61
CA GLU A 54 -8.15 14.45 -3.02
C GLU A 54 -7.02 13.87 -3.89
N TYR A 55 -7.36 13.49 -5.13
CA TYR A 55 -6.38 13.02 -6.08
C TYR A 55 -5.27 14.07 -6.29
N MET A 56 -4.01 13.66 -6.07
CA MET A 56 -2.82 14.50 -6.19
C MET A 56 -2.75 15.69 -5.22
N GLU A 57 -3.49 15.65 -4.11
CA GLU A 57 -3.43 16.70 -3.11
C GLU A 57 -1.99 16.89 -2.57
N PRO A 58 -1.44 18.12 -2.56
CA PRO A 58 -0.07 18.36 -2.12
C PRO A 58 0.26 17.86 -0.71
N ALA A 59 -0.70 17.93 0.22
CA ALA A 59 -0.55 17.45 1.58
C ALA A 59 -0.34 15.92 1.64
N LEU A 60 -1.08 15.16 0.83
CA LEU A 60 -0.91 13.71 0.70
C LEU A 60 0.48 13.37 0.13
N ILE A 61 0.92 14.09 -0.90
CA ILE A 61 2.22 13.86 -1.53
C ILE A 61 3.35 14.06 -0.51
N GLU A 62 3.32 15.14 0.27
CA GLU A 62 4.33 15.38 1.30
C GLU A 62 4.26 14.33 2.41
N LEU A 63 3.07 13.95 2.86
CA LEU A 63 2.89 12.88 3.85
C LEU A 63 3.47 11.54 3.37
N LEU A 64 3.23 11.17 2.11
CA LEU A 64 3.78 9.97 1.50
C LEU A 64 5.31 10.04 1.43
N LYS A 65 5.90 11.15 1.00
CA LYS A 65 7.36 11.33 1.00
C LYS A 65 7.95 11.13 2.40
N HIS A 66 7.32 11.73 3.42
CA HIS A 66 7.77 11.63 4.80
C HIS A 66 7.71 10.20 5.35
N LYS A 67 6.67 9.42 5.01
CA LYS A 67 6.50 8.05 5.52
C LYS A 67 7.24 6.98 4.69
N VAL A 68 7.28 7.13 3.36
CA VAL A 68 7.76 6.09 2.44
C VAL A 68 9.27 6.19 2.20
N LEU A 69 9.83 7.38 1.99
CA LEU A 69 11.26 7.53 1.65
C LEU A 69 12.22 6.94 2.70
N PRO A 70 11.99 7.11 4.01
CA PRO A 70 12.86 6.50 5.03
C PRO A 70 12.87 4.97 4.97
N ILE A 71 11.75 4.36 4.58
CA ILE A 71 11.59 2.91 4.48
C ILE A 71 12.33 2.36 3.27
N LEU A 72 12.28 3.09 2.16
CA LEU A 72 13.00 2.76 0.93
C LEU A 72 14.51 3.06 1.04
N LYS A 73 14.96 3.69 2.14
CA LYS A 73 16.35 4.16 2.33
C LYS A 73 16.82 5.09 1.21
N ILE A 74 15.89 5.77 0.55
CA ILE A 74 16.21 6.76 -0.48
C ILE A 74 16.58 8.05 0.26
N LYS A 75 17.84 8.48 0.13
CA LYS A 75 18.27 9.78 0.64
C LYS A 75 17.67 10.88 -0.24
N LYS A 76 17.07 11.88 0.40
CA LYS A 76 16.53 13.09 -0.23
C LYS A 76 17.66 13.93 -0.82
#